data_AF-A0A9W4HRA5-F1
#
_entry.id   AF-A0A9W4HRA5-F1
#
_cell.length_a   1.000
_cell.length_b   1.000
_cell.length_c   1.000
_cell.angle_alpha   90.00
_cell.angle_beta   90.00
_cell.angle_gamma   90.00
#
_symmetry.space_group_name_H-M   'P 1'
#
loop_
_entity.id
_entity.type
_entity.pdbx_description
1 polymer ?
#
loop_
_entity_poly.entity_id
_entity_poly.type
_entity_poly.pdbx_seq_one_letter_code
_entity_poly.pdbx_strand_id
1 'polypeptide(L)'
;MNRPRRATARKPQGYYSPSSSIGKQKISAGWVQKERKVKGQTQQVATGSRWNAPPPISMVIPEPLDTAALELDLQKSYEGKIAPAELPKRQTRWQQPATNPIVNLAEVPKGWNSLEPDLDPDDLISQISRCHERIGDNIMSQMFQFKLDDLLKEKKRRDMMMAAEPVGLSWSVVLRLDTLTTMLEWLSSKNDEWDLVGNVTNVMAAYRSGNLRWTPGLVTYWSKGVQLCQPRPFKWDEFDFINAKHDGHTGFMVEGLDGPGPSPQLASIFLAAPGPAFRHHSGMFICVKPHDQPTAPALPLEWGFIDDTGASFMTINKSDLTHLLSYNRTATGRNPPPPALLGAVVLGMANGVRAVNMCFRLEVNMRDLTNNVYLSQIWHPIQVTIHDDDNTRRVERLNGPWPRHRLYSASVPDGLSRTYFSEDHPSRMGVPWSNVLMMNRLLPEVSMPILPPGTKAPKAPKAPKAPKAPKAPKAPKAPKAPKAP
;
A
#
# COMPACT_ATOMS: atom_id res chain seq x y z
N MET A 1 34.78 -13.89 4.15
CA MET A 1 34.14 -13.97 2.82
C MET A 1 33.76 -12.58 2.36
N ASN A 2 34.44 -12.03 1.36
CA ASN A 2 34.13 -10.73 0.75
C ASN A 2 32.86 -10.84 -0.10
N ARG A 3 31.75 -10.26 0.37
CA ARG A 3 30.53 -10.09 -0.46
C ARG A 3 30.70 -8.88 -1.38
N PRO A 4 30.28 -8.96 -2.66
CA PRO A 4 30.30 -7.81 -3.55
C PRO A 4 29.33 -6.72 -3.05
N ARG A 5 29.77 -5.46 -3.09
CA ARG A 5 28.90 -4.28 -2.87
C ARG A 5 27.75 -4.32 -3.87
N ARG A 6 26.52 -4.54 -3.39
CA ARG A 6 25.32 -4.27 -4.19
C ARG A 6 25.30 -2.79 -4.55
N ALA A 7 24.99 -2.50 -5.82
CA ALA A 7 24.74 -1.15 -6.30
C ALA A 7 23.69 -0.46 -5.41
N THR A 8 23.89 0.82 -5.14
CA THR A 8 22.98 1.69 -4.39
C THR A 8 21.58 1.62 -5.00
N ALA A 9 20.66 0.97 -4.30
CA ALA A 9 19.25 0.98 -4.67
C ALA A 9 18.71 2.40 -4.43
N ARG A 10 18.31 3.08 -5.50
CA ARG A 10 17.61 4.36 -5.41
C ARG A 10 16.12 4.05 -5.21
N LYS A 11 15.49 4.59 -4.15
CA LYS A 11 14.05 4.40 -3.94
C LYS A 11 13.28 5.01 -5.13
N PRO A 12 12.23 4.35 -5.66
CA PRO A 12 11.33 4.97 -6.62
C PRO A 12 10.64 6.17 -5.99
N GLN A 13 10.36 7.19 -6.79
CA GLN A 13 9.65 8.39 -6.36
C GLN A 13 8.19 7.99 -6.07
N GLY A 14 7.84 7.89 -4.79
CA GLY A 14 6.47 7.58 -4.34
C GLY A 14 5.69 8.84 -3.94
N TYR A 15 4.37 8.72 -3.77
CA TYR A 15 3.45 9.79 -3.35
C TYR A 15 3.85 10.57 -2.08
N TYR A 16 4.72 10.00 -1.26
CA TYR A 16 5.21 10.57 0.00
C TYR A 16 6.66 11.08 -0.08
N SER A 17 7.24 11.14 -1.28
CA SER A 17 8.58 11.69 -1.52
C SER A 17 8.48 13.19 -1.83
N PRO A 18 9.43 14.03 -1.38
CA PRO A 18 9.52 15.42 -1.82
C PRO A 18 9.58 15.50 -3.35
N SER A 19 8.93 16.52 -3.92
CA SER A 19 8.88 16.76 -5.36
C SER A 19 10.28 17.01 -5.93
N SER A 20 10.82 16.08 -6.73
CA SER A 20 11.93 16.38 -7.63
C SER A 20 11.40 16.67 -9.03
N SER A 21 11.71 17.87 -9.54
CA SER A 21 11.33 18.35 -10.86
C SER A 21 11.93 17.48 -11.98
N ILE A 22 11.09 17.19 -12.99
CA ILE A 22 11.49 16.50 -14.21
C ILE A 22 12.13 17.50 -15.16
N GLY A 23 13.45 17.35 -15.35
CA GLY A 23 14.17 17.72 -16.56
C GLY A 23 14.87 19.10 -16.57
N LYS A 24 16.21 19.09 -16.62
CA LYS A 24 17.00 19.72 -17.71
C LYS A 24 18.51 19.47 -17.61
N GLN A 25 19.05 19.07 -18.77
CA GLN A 25 20.38 19.29 -19.37
C GLN A 25 21.68 19.02 -18.59
N LYS A 26 22.42 18.03 -19.09
CA LYS A 26 23.85 17.78 -18.83
C LYS A 26 24.69 18.95 -19.35
N ILE A 27 25.46 19.59 -18.47
CA ILE A 27 26.67 20.33 -18.85
C ILE A 27 27.86 19.56 -18.25
N SER A 28 28.74 19.10 -19.13
CA SER A 28 29.99 18.42 -18.80
C SER A 28 31.01 19.42 -18.27
N ALA A 29 31.51 19.22 -17.05
CA ALA A 29 32.69 19.92 -16.54
C ALA A 29 33.87 18.95 -16.48
N GLY A 30 34.92 19.32 -17.22
CA GLY A 30 36.12 18.54 -17.45
C GLY A 30 37.10 18.49 -16.28
N TRP A 31 38.07 17.61 -16.47
CA TRP A 31 39.23 17.36 -15.64
C TRP A 31 40.07 18.62 -15.40
N VAL A 32 40.51 18.83 -14.15
CA VAL A 32 41.85 19.37 -13.87
C VAL A 32 42.43 18.67 -12.63
N GLN A 33 43.63 18.14 -12.82
CA GLN A 33 44.47 17.46 -11.85
C GLN A 33 45.56 18.43 -11.33
N LYS A 34 46.09 18.11 -10.14
CA LYS A 34 47.42 18.45 -9.55
C LYS A 34 47.56 19.59 -8.52
N GLU A 35 47.73 19.12 -7.27
CA GLU A 35 48.92 19.24 -6.40
C GLU A 35 49.54 20.62 -6.11
N ARG A 36 49.63 20.96 -4.80
CA ARG A 36 50.92 20.93 -4.05
C ARG A 36 50.72 21.14 -2.55
N LYS A 37 51.45 20.34 -1.76
CA LYS A 37 51.64 20.42 -0.29
C LYS A 37 52.71 21.45 0.08
N VAL A 38 52.55 22.14 1.21
CA VAL A 38 53.65 22.65 2.04
C VAL A 38 53.37 22.37 3.53
N LYS A 39 54.45 22.02 4.24
CA LYS A 39 54.59 21.46 5.60
C LYS A 39 54.74 22.57 6.65
N GLY A 40 54.20 22.36 7.85
CA GLY A 40 54.56 23.10 9.07
C GLY A 40 53.86 22.51 10.30
N GLN A 41 54.63 21.87 11.19
CA GLN A 41 54.16 21.23 12.44
C GLN A 41 54.14 22.24 13.61
N THR A 42 53.14 22.13 14.49
CA THR A 42 53.35 22.14 15.95
C THR A 42 52.23 21.31 16.60
N GLN A 43 52.60 20.42 17.53
CA GLN A 43 51.79 19.38 18.15
C GLN A 43 50.74 19.95 19.13
N GLN A 44 49.56 19.31 19.21
CA GLN A 44 48.95 18.91 20.49
C GLN A 44 47.78 17.93 20.31
N VAL A 45 47.93 16.78 20.98
CA VAL A 45 46.93 15.85 21.58
C VAL A 45 45.83 15.23 20.69
N ALA A 46 45.93 13.92 20.57
CA ALA A 46 44.99 13.04 19.90
C ALA A 46 43.61 12.99 20.59
N THR A 47 42.56 13.30 19.84
CA THR A 47 41.26 12.63 19.92
C THR A 47 40.89 12.22 18.50
N GLY A 48 40.66 10.92 18.30
CA GLY A 48 40.43 10.33 16.98
C GLY A 48 39.18 10.91 16.33
N SER A 49 39.38 11.79 15.34
CA SER A 49 38.31 12.43 14.59
C SER A 49 37.60 11.42 13.70
N ARG A 50 36.28 11.34 13.90
CA ARG A 50 35.28 10.73 13.02
C ARG A 50 35.65 10.84 11.55
N TRP A 51 35.65 9.69 10.88
CA TRP A 51 35.65 9.59 9.44
C TRP A 51 34.59 10.51 8.84
N ASN A 52 35.03 11.38 7.93
CA ASN A 52 34.22 12.29 7.14
C ASN A 52 32.99 11.58 6.58
N ALA A 53 31.84 11.85 7.18
CA ALA A 53 30.56 11.50 6.58
C ALA A 53 30.43 12.29 5.27
N PRO A 54 29.96 11.68 4.17
CA PRO A 54 29.48 12.46 3.04
C PRO A 54 28.36 13.39 3.55
N PRO A 55 28.22 14.61 3.02
CA PRO A 55 27.12 15.47 3.41
C PRO A 55 25.78 14.73 3.20
N PRO A 56 24.78 14.97 4.06
CA PRO A 56 23.45 14.44 3.83
C PRO A 56 23.01 14.82 2.42
N ILE A 57 22.32 13.91 1.74
CA ILE A 57 21.72 14.12 0.42
C ILE A 57 21.08 15.50 0.46
N SER A 58 21.58 16.43 -0.38
CA SER A 58 21.04 17.79 -0.50
C SER A 58 19.55 17.65 -0.75
N MET A 59 18.75 17.86 0.31
CA MET A 59 17.30 17.85 0.20
C MET A 59 16.96 19.07 -0.63
N VAL A 60 16.48 18.81 -1.84
CA VAL A 60 15.98 19.84 -2.74
C VAL A 60 14.81 20.50 -2.03
N ILE A 61 15.00 21.73 -1.57
CA ILE A 61 13.89 22.58 -1.13
C ILE A 61 13.03 22.78 -2.37
N PRO A 62 11.74 22.39 -2.36
CA PRO A 62 10.87 22.59 -3.51
C PRO A 62 10.86 24.07 -3.89
N GLU A 63 10.96 24.37 -5.19
CA GLU A 63 10.73 25.74 -5.66
C GLU A 63 9.30 26.17 -5.29
N PRO A 64 9.08 27.46 -4.97
CA PRO A 64 7.75 27.97 -4.70
C PRO A 64 6.79 27.67 -5.85
N LEU A 65 5.55 27.29 -5.53
CA LEU A 65 4.52 26.99 -6.51
C LEU A 65 4.19 28.23 -7.35
N ASP A 66 4.33 28.14 -8.68
CA ASP A 66 3.85 29.14 -9.62
C ASP A 66 2.33 28.96 -9.80
N THR A 67 1.56 29.79 -9.09
CA THR A 67 0.10 29.70 -9.04
C THR A 67 -0.56 30.11 -10.37
N ALA A 68 0.04 31.06 -11.11
CA ALA A 68 -0.48 31.47 -12.41
C ALA A 68 -0.27 30.37 -13.47
N ALA A 69 0.90 29.73 -13.46
CA ALA A 69 1.15 28.58 -14.32
C ALA A 69 0.24 27.40 -13.96
N LEU A 70 -0.02 27.17 -12.66
CA LEU A 70 -0.91 26.11 -12.21
C LEU A 70 -2.33 26.28 -12.76
N GLU A 71 -2.93 27.46 -12.63
CA GLU A 71 -4.30 27.73 -13.10
C GLU A 71 -4.49 27.42 -14.59
N LEU A 72 -3.52 27.80 -15.42
CA LEU A 72 -3.53 27.46 -16.85
C LEU A 72 -3.37 25.95 -17.08
N ASP A 73 -2.55 25.29 -16.26
CA ASP A 73 -2.29 23.85 -16.37
C ASP A 73 -3.44 22.99 -15.82
N LEU A 74 -4.36 23.52 -14.98
CA LEU A 74 -5.53 22.78 -14.48
C LEU A 74 -6.44 22.27 -15.61
N GLN A 75 -6.46 22.97 -16.75
CA GLN A 75 -7.26 22.59 -17.93
C GLN A 75 -6.56 21.55 -18.83
N LYS A 76 -5.33 21.15 -18.51
CA LYS A 76 -4.54 20.22 -19.30
C LYS A 76 -4.63 18.81 -18.73
N SER A 77 -5.14 17.88 -19.54
CA SER A 77 -5.13 16.46 -19.20
C SER A 77 -3.73 15.85 -19.36
N TYR A 78 -3.37 14.97 -18.43
CA TYR A 78 -2.16 14.15 -18.44
C TYR A 78 -2.44 12.68 -18.76
N GLU A 79 -3.67 12.34 -19.15
CA GLU A 79 -3.98 11.00 -19.64
C GLU A 79 -3.07 10.62 -20.82
N GLY A 80 -2.63 9.35 -20.84
CA GLY A 80 -1.70 8.84 -21.85
C GLY A 80 -0.25 9.32 -21.72
N LYS A 81 0.09 10.18 -20.74
CA LYS A 81 1.46 10.66 -20.52
C LYS A 81 2.25 9.84 -19.50
N ILE A 82 1.57 9.05 -18.68
CA ILE A 82 2.22 8.12 -17.74
C ILE A 82 2.41 6.79 -18.47
N ALA A 83 3.67 6.39 -18.64
CA ALA A 83 3.98 5.08 -19.20
C ALA A 83 3.47 3.98 -18.24
N PRO A 84 2.83 2.92 -18.75
CA PRO A 84 2.48 1.78 -17.92
C PRO A 84 3.74 1.15 -17.35
N ALA A 85 3.60 0.49 -16.20
CA ALA A 85 4.72 -0.24 -15.60
C ALA A 85 5.22 -1.32 -16.56
N GLU A 86 6.54 -1.43 -16.72
CA GLU A 86 7.12 -2.54 -17.49
C GLU A 86 6.92 -3.84 -16.72
N LEU A 87 6.13 -4.75 -17.30
CA LEU A 87 5.97 -6.10 -16.76
C LEU A 87 7.24 -6.92 -17.02
N PRO A 88 7.64 -7.79 -16.07
CA PRO A 88 8.68 -8.79 -16.29
C PRO A 88 8.44 -9.63 -17.54
N LYS A 89 9.52 -10.13 -18.14
CA LYS A 89 9.41 -11.00 -19.31
C LYS A 89 8.77 -12.33 -18.91
N ARG A 90 7.95 -12.86 -19.82
CA ARG A 90 7.38 -14.20 -19.73
C ARG A 90 8.48 -15.23 -19.51
N GLN A 91 8.29 -16.07 -18.50
CA GLN A 91 9.16 -17.22 -18.28
C GLN A 91 9.05 -18.20 -19.47
N THR A 92 10.18 -18.78 -19.87
CA THR A 92 10.22 -19.76 -20.96
C THR A 92 9.24 -20.89 -20.65
N ARG A 93 8.38 -21.24 -21.61
CA ARG A 93 7.45 -22.36 -21.45
C ARG A 93 8.21 -23.68 -21.56
N TRP A 94 7.84 -24.64 -20.72
CA TRP A 94 8.29 -26.03 -20.84
C TRP A 94 7.57 -26.67 -22.03
N GLN A 95 8.32 -26.98 -23.08
CA GLN A 95 7.74 -27.40 -24.37
C GLN A 95 7.19 -28.82 -24.36
N GLN A 96 7.63 -29.66 -23.42
CA GLN A 96 7.15 -31.03 -23.27
C GLN A 96 6.52 -31.20 -21.90
N PRO A 97 5.26 -31.67 -21.82
CA PRO A 97 4.66 -32.05 -20.55
C PRO A 97 5.53 -33.05 -19.82
N ALA A 98 5.63 -32.92 -18.49
CA ALA A 98 6.34 -33.90 -17.69
C ALA A 98 5.68 -35.29 -17.86
N THR A 99 6.47 -36.30 -18.22
CA THR A 99 5.97 -37.67 -18.47
C THR A 99 5.27 -38.24 -17.23
N ASN A 100 5.79 -37.93 -16.04
CA ASN A 100 5.15 -38.20 -14.77
C ASN A 100 4.74 -36.87 -14.11
N PRO A 101 3.58 -36.79 -13.43
CA PRO A 101 3.18 -35.57 -12.73
C PRO A 101 4.20 -35.14 -11.69
N ILE A 102 4.73 -33.92 -11.81
CA ILE A 102 5.62 -33.33 -10.81
C ILE A 102 4.73 -32.63 -9.78
N VAL A 103 4.60 -33.23 -8.58
CA VAL A 103 3.76 -32.68 -7.48
C VAL A 103 4.59 -32.14 -6.32
N ASN A 104 5.90 -32.36 -6.35
CA ASN A 104 6.84 -31.93 -5.32
C ASN A 104 7.59 -30.69 -5.81
N LEU A 105 7.59 -29.62 -5.00
CA LEU A 105 8.29 -28.38 -5.33
C LEU A 105 9.80 -28.59 -5.49
N ALA A 106 10.40 -29.59 -4.81
CA ALA A 106 11.82 -29.91 -4.95
C ALA A 106 12.19 -30.51 -6.32
N GLU A 107 11.22 -31.03 -7.06
CA GLU A 107 11.40 -31.70 -8.36
C GLU A 107 11.08 -30.77 -9.54
N VAL A 108 10.65 -29.53 -9.27
CA VAL A 108 10.35 -28.58 -10.34
C VAL A 108 11.64 -28.22 -11.11
N PRO A 109 11.56 -28.05 -12.43
CA PRO A 109 12.71 -27.66 -13.22
C PRO A 109 13.33 -26.33 -12.76
N LYS A 110 14.65 -26.23 -12.88
CA LYS A 110 15.38 -25.00 -12.53
C LYS A 110 14.81 -23.79 -13.30
N GLY A 111 14.48 -22.73 -12.59
CA GLY A 111 13.94 -21.49 -13.15
C GLY A 111 12.41 -21.46 -13.32
N TRP A 112 11.72 -22.57 -13.04
CA TRP A 112 10.27 -22.61 -12.98
C TRP A 112 9.76 -21.76 -11.80
N ASN A 113 8.70 -20.99 -12.03
CA ASN A 113 7.99 -20.30 -10.96
C ASN A 113 6.48 -20.34 -11.20
N SER A 114 5.71 -20.27 -10.11
CA SER A 114 4.25 -20.28 -10.11
C SER A 114 3.60 -18.91 -10.24
N LEU A 115 4.39 -17.84 -10.18
CA LEU A 115 3.88 -16.48 -9.97
C LEU A 115 3.38 -15.83 -11.26
N GLU A 116 3.87 -16.27 -12.43
CA GLU A 116 3.52 -15.70 -13.75
C GLU A 116 3.62 -14.17 -13.79
N PRO A 117 4.79 -13.59 -13.45
CA PRO A 117 4.94 -12.16 -13.22
C PRO A 117 4.80 -11.31 -14.49
N ASP A 118 4.72 -11.93 -15.67
CA ASP A 118 4.54 -11.28 -16.97
C ASP A 118 3.08 -10.92 -17.28
N LEU A 119 2.13 -11.43 -16.49
CA LEU A 119 0.71 -11.15 -16.67
C LEU A 119 0.26 -10.06 -15.72
N ASP A 120 -0.59 -9.17 -16.24
CA ASP A 120 -1.32 -8.23 -15.39
C ASP A 120 -2.27 -9.02 -14.45
N PRO A 121 -2.23 -8.78 -13.12
CA PRO A 121 -3.16 -9.38 -12.17
C PRO A 121 -4.64 -9.17 -12.51
N ASP A 122 -4.99 -8.13 -13.26
CA ASP A 122 -6.35 -7.83 -13.69
C ASP A 122 -6.72 -8.42 -15.07
N ASP A 123 -5.76 -8.95 -15.84
CA ASP A 123 -6.02 -9.68 -17.09
C ASP A 123 -6.44 -11.13 -16.80
N LEU A 124 -7.71 -11.28 -16.37
CA LEU A 124 -8.29 -12.58 -16.05
C LEU A 124 -8.26 -13.55 -17.23
N ILE A 125 -8.43 -13.07 -18.46
CA ILE A 125 -8.51 -13.95 -19.64
C ILE A 125 -7.15 -14.59 -19.86
N SER A 126 -6.08 -13.79 -19.87
CA SER A 126 -4.72 -14.31 -20.01
C SER A 126 -4.31 -15.18 -18.83
N GLN A 127 -4.72 -14.84 -17.60
CA GLN A 127 -4.45 -15.68 -16.44
C GLN A 127 -5.18 -17.03 -16.48
N ILE A 128 -6.46 -17.07 -16.86
CA ILE A 128 -7.21 -18.32 -17.04
C ILE A 128 -6.55 -19.18 -18.12
N SER A 129 -6.19 -18.57 -19.24
CA SER A 129 -5.46 -19.26 -20.33
C SER A 129 -4.13 -19.84 -19.84
N ARG A 130 -3.36 -19.06 -19.06
CA ARG A 130 -2.09 -19.52 -18.47
C ARG A 130 -2.30 -20.67 -17.50
N CYS A 131 -3.34 -20.65 -16.67
CA CYS A 131 -3.66 -21.79 -15.80
C CYS A 131 -3.91 -23.07 -16.61
N HIS A 132 -4.70 -23.01 -17.69
CA HIS A 132 -4.91 -24.17 -18.57
C HIS A 132 -3.60 -24.67 -19.19
N GLU A 133 -2.74 -23.75 -19.67
CA GLU A 133 -1.41 -24.09 -20.18
C GLU A 133 -0.58 -24.87 -19.14
N ARG A 134 -0.51 -24.35 -17.91
CA ARG A 134 0.31 -24.92 -16.83
C ARG A 134 -0.22 -26.24 -16.28
N ILE A 135 -1.54 -26.41 -16.27
CA ILE A 135 -2.16 -27.72 -15.98
C ILE A 135 -1.70 -28.74 -17.03
N GLY A 136 -1.63 -28.34 -18.31
CA GLY A 136 -1.14 -29.17 -19.41
C GLY A 136 0.35 -29.50 -19.34
N ASP A 137 1.18 -28.66 -18.72
CA ASP A 137 2.61 -28.91 -18.55
C ASP A 137 2.88 -30.07 -17.53
N ASN A 138 1.87 -30.49 -16.76
CA ASN A 138 1.93 -31.58 -15.78
C ASN A 138 2.93 -31.34 -14.62
N ILE A 139 3.14 -30.06 -14.28
CA ILE A 139 4.01 -29.59 -13.19
C ILE A 139 3.16 -28.78 -12.20
N MET A 140 3.10 -29.23 -10.95
CA MET A 140 2.32 -28.61 -9.87
C MET A 140 0.86 -28.32 -10.26
N SER A 141 0.24 -29.21 -11.05
CA SER A 141 -1.07 -28.96 -11.70
C SER A 141 -2.18 -28.61 -10.71
N GLN A 142 -2.17 -29.21 -9.51
CA GLN A 142 -3.15 -28.92 -8.46
C GLN A 142 -3.16 -27.45 -8.02
N MET A 143 -1.99 -26.80 -7.97
CA MET A 143 -1.87 -25.39 -7.60
C MET A 143 -2.52 -24.48 -8.66
N PHE A 144 -2.35 -24.80 -9.95
CA PHE A 144 -2.99 -24.06 -11.03
C PHE A 144 -4.48 -24.37 -11.17
N GLN A 145 -4.93 -25.58 -10.80
CA GLN A 145 -6.35 -25.90 -10.71
C GLN A 145 -7.03 -25.04 -9.64
N PHE A 146 -6.43 -24.93 -8.46
CA PHE A 146 -6.95 -24.06 -7.39
C PHE A 146 -7.03 -22.60 -7.85
N LYS A 147 -5.95 -22.09 -8.48
CA LYS A 147 -5.93 -20.74 -9.05
C LYS A 147 -6.98 -20.56 -10.14
N LEU A 148 -7.17 -21.55 -11.02
CA LEU A 148 -8.18 -21.51 -12.08
C LEU A 148 -9.59 -21.41 -11.52
N ASP A 149 -9.92 -22.21 -10.50
CA ASP A 149 -11.23 -22.19 -9.87
C ASP A 149 -11.57 -20.81 -9.28
N ASP A 150 -10.59 -20.16 -8.65
CA ASP A 150 -10.75 -18.81 -8.11
C ASP A 150 -10.86 -17.74 -9.21
N LEU A 151 -10.05 -17.83 -10.27
CA LEU A 151 -10.15 -16.93 -11.43
C LEU A 151 -11.49 -17.06 -12.15
N LEU A 152 -12.07 -18.26 -12.25
CA LEU A 152 -13.39 -18.48 -12.86
C LEU A 152 -14.52 -17.89 -12.02
N LYS A 153 -14.45 -18.02 -10.69
CA LYS A 153 -15.39 -17.35 -9.77
C LYS A 153 -15.29 -15.83 -9.91
N GLU A 154 -14.08 -15.30 -9.93
CA GLU A 154 -13.82 -13.88 -10.09
C GLU A 154 -14.31 -13.37 -11.45
N LYS A 155 -14.07 -14.10 -12.55
CA LYS A 155 -14.62 -13.78 -13.87
C LYS A 155 -16.14 -13.66 -13.83
N LYS A 156 -16.84 -14.64 -13.22
CA LYS A 156 -18.30 -14.59 -13.08
C LYS A 156 -18.74 -13.35 -12.29
N ARG A 157 -18.03 -13.01 -11.21
CA ARG A 157 -18.30 -11.80 -10.41
C ARG A 157 -18.11 -10.52 -11.24
N ARG A 158 -17.01 -10.40 -11.97
CA ARG A 158 -16.73 -9.26 -12.85
C ARG A 158 -17.79 -9.13 -13.94
N ASP A 159 -18.14 -10.23 -14.62
CA ASP A 159 -19.15 -10.23 -15.68
C ASP A 159 -20.51 -9.72 -15.16
N MET A 160 -20.93 -10.13 -13.95
CA MET A 160 -22.16 -9.65 -13.32
C MET A 160 -22.12 -8.16 -12.99
N MET A 161 -21.02 -7.66 -12.43
CA MET A 161 -20.87 -6.23 -12.12
C MET A 161 -20.79 -5.37 -13.38
N MET A 162 -20.03 -5.82 -14.39
CA MET A 162 -19.94 -5.15 -15.69
C MET A 162 -21.32 -5.05 -16.36
N ALA A 163 -22.14 -6.10 -16.26
CA ALA A 163 -23.50 -6.10 -16.84
C ALA A 163 -24.48 -5.17 -16.12
N ALA A 164 -24.19 -4.75 -14.88
CA ALA A 164 -25.02 -3.82 -14.11
C ALA A 164 -24.74 -2.35 -14.46
N GLU A 165 -23.66 -2.06 -15.18
CA GLU A 165 -23.23 -0.71 -15.56
C GLU A 165 -23.29 -0.52 -17.09
N PRO A 166 -23.24 0.74 -17.59
CA PRO A 166 -23.26 1.02 -19.03
C PRO A 166 -22.17 0.27 -19.81
N VAL A 167 -22.51 -0.16 -21.03
CA VAL A 167 -21.56 -0.83 -21.93
C VAL A 167 -20.40 0.11 -22.28
N GLY A 168 -19.18 -0.43 -22.26
CA GLY A 168 -17.96 0.30 -22.65
C GLY A 168 -17.13 0.86 -21.50
N LEU A 169 -17.58 0.70 -20.25
CA LEU A 169 -16.77 1.04 -19.09
C LEU A 169 -15.61 0.03 -18.90
N SER A 170 -14.52 0.49 -18.31
CA SER A 170 -13.42 -0.40 -17.90
C SER A 170 -13.73 -1.07 -16.57
N TRP A 171 -13.11 -2.22 -16.31
CA TRP A 171 -13.25 -2.94 -15.03
C TRP A 171 -12.91 -2.05 -13.83
N SER A 172 -11.82 -1.26 -13.92
CA SER A 172 -11.41 -0.33 -12.86
C SER A 172 -12.48 0.71 -12.56
N VAL A 173 -13.16 1.24 -13.59
CA VAL A 173 -14.26 2.19 -13.41
C VAL A 173 -15.46 1.53 -12.74
N VAL A 174 -15.85 0.32 -13.15
CA VAL A 174 -16.96 -0.41 -12.52
C VAL A 174 -16.67 -0.72 -11.05
N LEU A 175 -15.44 -1.13 -10.73
CA LEU A 175 -15.04 -1.33 -9.33
C LEU A 175 -15.08 -0.02 -8.53
N ARG A 176 -14.68 1.10 -9.14
CA ARG A 176 -14.76 2.41 -8.48
C ARG A 176 -16.22 2.80 -8.23
N LEU A 177 -17.12 2.58 -9.19
CA LEU A 177 -18.55 2.86 -9.05
C LEU A 177 -19.20 2.06 -7.91
N ASP A 178 -18.78 0.81 -7.66
CA ASP A 178 -19.20 0.02 -6.49
C ASP A 178 -18.80 0.71 -5.17
N THR A 179 -17.56 1.18 -5.08
CA THR A 179 -17.09 1.93 -3.89
C THR A 179 -17.77 3.28 -3.75
N LEU A 180 -17.99 4.02 -4.85
CA LEU A 180 -18.70 5.31 -4.84
C LEU A 180 -20.16 5.14 -4.40
N THR A 181 -20.82 4.05 -4.81
CA THR A 181 -22.17 3.71 -4.35
C THR A 181 -22.19 3.49 -2.84
N THR A 182 -21.23 2.71 -2.33
CA THR A 182 -21.08 2.49 -0.87
C THR A 182 -20.84 3.82 -0.12
N MET A 183 -20.01 4.71 -0.66
CA MET A 183 -19.76 6.03 -0.07
C MET A 183 -21.00 6.92 -0.08
N LEU A 184 -21.74 6.94 -1.19
CA LEU A 184 -22.95 7.74 -1.34
C LEU A 184 -24.04 7.33 -0.34
N GLU A 185 -24.24 6.02 -0.17
CA GLU A 185 -25.19 5.47 0.80
C GLU A 185 -24.79 5.87 2.23
N TRP A 186 -23.51 5.73 2.58
CA TRP A 186 -23.01 6.08 3.89
C TRP A 186 -23.12 7.59 4.18
N LEU A 187 -22.70 8.45 3.25
CA LEU A 187 -22.80 9.90 3.37
C LEU A 187 -24.25 10.34 3.57
N SER A 188 -25.17 9.79 2.79
CA SER A 188 -26.61 10.05 2.93
C SER A 188 -27.11 9.63 4.32
N SER A 189 -26.68 8.48 4.84
CA SER A 189 -27.06 8.01 6.18
C SER A 189 -26.51 8.88 7.32
N LYS A 190 -25.43 9.62 7.06
CA LYS A 190 -24.76 10.53 8.00
C LYS A 190 -25.16 12.00 7.80
N ASN A 191 -26.24 12.25 7.07
CA ASN A 191 -26.73 13.59 6.76
C ASN A 191 -25.69 14.49 6.06
N ASP A 192 -24.78 13.87 5.30
CA ASP A 192 -23.72 14.53 4.54
C ASP A 192 -22.97 15.63 5.30
N GLU A 193 -22.53 15.35 6.54
CA GLU A 193 -21.88 16.32 7.45
C GLU A 193 -20.73 17.13 6.80
N TRP A 194 -20.10 16.58 5.75
CA TRP A 194 -18.96 17.16 5.06
C TRP A 194 -19.26 17.61 3.62
N ASP A 195 -20.52 17.72 3.22
CA ASP A 195 -20.97 18.21 1.90
C ASP A 195 -20.37 17.45 0.69
N LEU A 196 -20.21 16.12 0.80
CA LEU A 196 -19.55 15.29 -0.21
C LEU A 196 -20.53 14.61 -1.18
N VAL A 197 -21.82 14.53 -0.88
CA VAL A 197 -22.81 13.83 -1.74
C VAL A 197 -22.79 14.39 -3.16
N GLY A 198 -22.69 15.72 -3.31
CA GLY A 198 -22.61 16.37 -4.62
C GLY A 198 -21.36 15.98 -5.41
N ASN A 199 -20.21 15.89 -4.75
CA ASN A 199 -18.96 15.45 -5.37
C ASN A 199 -19.06 13.99 -5.82
N VAL A 200 -19.48 13.09 -4.93
CA VAL A 200 -19.57 11.65 -5.22
C VAL A 200 -20.55 11.39 -6.37
N THR A 201 -21.72 12.04 -6.35
CA THR A 201 -22.73 11.89 -7.40
C THR A 201 -22.19 12.31 -8.76
N ASN A 202 -21.50 13.45 -8.84
CA ASN A 202 -21.00 13.97 -10.11
C ASN A 202 -19.76 13.22 -10.62
N VAL A 203 -18.92 12.67 -9.73
CA VAL A 203 -17.86 11.73 -10.10
C VAL A 203 -18.46 10.46 -10.71
N MET A 204 -19.50 9.88 -10.09
CA MET A 204 -20.19 8.71 -10.65
C MET A 204 -20.78 9.00 -12.04
N ALA A 205 -21.39 10.17 -12.22
CA ALA A 205 -21.93 10.60 -13.50
C ALA A 205 -20.83 10.79 -14.57
N ALA A 206 -19.69 11.37 -14.19
CA ALA A 206 -18.55 11.55 -15.09
C ALA A 206 -17.96 10.21 -15.56
N TYR A 207 -17.88 9.21 -14.68
CA TYR A 207 -17.47 7.86 -15.07
C TYR A 207 -18.48 7.18 -15.99
N ARG A 208 -19.77 7.18 -15.63
CA ARG A 208 -20.83 6.52 -16.42
C ARG A 208 -21.02 7.14 -17.80
N SER A 209 -20.75 8.44 -17.94
CA SER A 209 -20.76 9.13 -19.24
C SER A 209 -19.49 8.96 -20.05
N GLY A 210 -18.42 8.40 -19.47
CA GLY A 210 -17.11 8.27 -20.12
C GLY A 210 -16.28 9.56 -20.17
N ASN A 211 -16.77 10.64 -19.54
CA ASN A 211 -16.04 11.91 -19.42
C ASN A 211 -14.85 11.82 -18.46
N LEU A 212 -14.88 10.87 -17.53
CA LEU A 212 -13.79 10.55 -16.63
C LEU A 212 -13.37 9.09 -16.84
N ARG A 213 -12.07 8.84 -16.86
CA ARG A 213 -11.49 7.50 -16.86
C ARG A 213 -10.61 7.29 -15.65
N TRP A 214 -10.58 6.05 -15.16
CA TRP A 214 -9.62 5.67 -14.12
C TRP A 214 -8.24 5.49 -14.76
N THR A 215 -7.30 6.39 -14.44
CA THR A 215 -5.90 6.31 -14.89
C THR A 215 -4.99 6.27 -13.66
N PRO A 216 -4.32 5.13 -13.38
CA PRO A 216 -3.41 5.04 -12.24
C PRO A 216 -2.35 6.16 -12.26
N GLY A 217 -2.15 6.81 -11.12
CA GLY A 217 -1.20 7.91 -10.99
C GLY A 217 -1.77 9.31 -11.27
N LEU A 218 -3.01 9.41 -11.76
CA LEU A 218 -3.68 10.69 -12.00
C LEU A 218 -4.84 10.90 -11.03
N VAL A 219 -5.06 12.17 -10.70
CA VAL A 219 -6.17 12.63 -9.86
C VAL A 219 -7.01 13.68 -10.55
N THR A 220 -8.24 13.85 -10.08
CA THR A 220 -9.07 15.02 -10.34
C THR A 220 -9.53 15.63 -9.03
N TYR A 221 -9.55 16.96 -8.97
CA TYR A 221 -10.05 17.72 -7.81
C TYR A 221 -11.51 18.08 -8.03
N TRP A 222 -12.31 17.94 -6.97
CA TRP A 222 -13.73 18.23 -6.98
C TRP A 222 -14.09 19.08 -5.77
N SER A 223 -14.92 20.10 -5.97
CA SER A 223 -15.48 20.89 -4.88
C SER A 223 -16.94 21.23 -5.15
N LYS A 224 -17.81 20.99 -4.17
CA LYS A 224 -19.24 21.34 -4.19
C LYS A 224 -19.94 20.88 -5.49
N GLY A 225 -19.60 19.67 -5.94
CA GLY A 225 -20.11 19.03 -7.15
C GLY A 225 -19.40 19.41 -8.46
N VAL A 226 -18.38 20.26 -8.44
CA VAL A 226 -17.72 20.74 -9.66
C VAL A 226 -16.32 20.15 -9.78
N GLN A 227 -16.00 19.61 -10.97
CA GLN A 227 -14.64 19.20 -11.33
C GLN A 227 -13.76 20.44 -11.56
N LEU A 228 -12.66 20.55 -10.82
CA LEU A 228 -11.77 21.71 -10.82
C LEU A 228 -10.58 21.56 -11.75
N CYS A 229 -10.24 20.33 -12.16
CA CYS A 229 -9.12 20.08 -13.07
C CYS A 229 -9.33 18.85 -13.96
N GLN A 230 -8.63 18.82 -15.08
CA GLN A 230 -8.44 17.61 -15.87
C GLN A 230 -7.50 16.62 -15.16
N PRO A 231 -7.57 15.31 -15.47
CA PRO A 231 -6.73 14.30 -14.83
C PRO A 231 -5.25 14.66 -14.86
N ARG A 232 -4.62 14.77 -13.69
CA ARG A 232 -3.23 15.26 -13.51
C ARG A 232 -2.49 14.53 -12.40
N PRO A 233 -1.14 14.49 -12.41
CA PRO A 233 -0.37 13.96 -11.28
C PRO A 233 -0.69 14.72 -9.99
N PHE A 234 -0.80 14.00 -8.88
CA PHE A 234 -1.02 14.62 -7.58
C PHE A 234 0.26 15.26 -7.03
N LYS A 235 0.13 16.46 -6.46
CA LYS A 235 1.18 17.11 -5.65
C LYS A 235 0.55 17.82 -4.46
N TRP A 236 1.22 17.75 -3.31
CA TRP A 236 0.71 18.31 -2.05
C TRP A 236 0.60 19.83 -2.06
N ASP A 237 1.56 20.53 -2.66
CA ASP A 237 1.54 21.99 -2.83
C ASP A 237 0.39 22.46 -3.73
N GLU A 238 0.16 21.77 -4.86
CA GLU A 238 -1.00 22.01 -5.72
C GLU A 238 -2.31 21.75 -4.98
N PHE A 239 -2.39 20.64 -4.23
CA PHE A 239 -3.56 20.33 -3.41
C PHE A 239 -3.82 21.42 -2.37
N ASP A 240 -2.80 21.85 -1.63
CA ASP A 240 -2.94 22.87 -0.58
C ASP A 240 -3.46 24.19 -1.16
N PHE A 241 -2.94 24.61 -2.32
CA PHE A 241 -3.39 25.80 -3.02
C PHE A 241 -4.85 25.69 -3.49
N ILE A 242 -5.20 24.60 -4.17
CA ILE A 242 -6.55 24.40 -4.72
C ILE A 242 -7.57 24.23 -3.58
N ASN A 243 -7.22 23.47 -2.54
CA ASN A 243 -8.08 23.26 -1.38
C ASN A 243 -8.38 24.60 -0.67
N ALA A 244 -7.36 25.42 -0.42
CA ALA A 244 -7.53 26.73 0.21
C ALA A 244 -8.42 27.68 -0.62
N LYS A 245 -8.30 27.66 -1.96
CA LYS A 245 -9.12 28.49 -2.86
C LYS A 245 -10.61 28.13 -2.83
N HIS A 246 -10.95 26.91 -2.42
CA HIS A 246 -12.30 26.35 -2.51
C HIS A 246 -12.92 26.05 -1.14
N ASP A 247 -12.40 26.64 -0.05
CA ASP A 247 -12.82 26.38 1.33
C ASP A 247 -12.79 24.87 1.67
N GLY A 248 -11.77 24.17 1.20
CA GLY A 248 -11.74 22.70 1.12
C GLY A 248 -11.59 21.95 2.45
N HIS A 249 -11.96 22.56 3.56
CA HIS A 249 -12.22 21.90 4.83
C HIS A 249 -13.55 21.12 4.80
N THR A 250 -14.49 21.51 3.94
CA THR A 250 -15.73 20.78 3.63
C THR A 250 -15.96 20.77 2.11
N GLY A 251 -16.76 19.80 1.65
CA GLY A 251 -17.19 19.72 0.25
C GLY A 251 -16.07 19.57 -0.77
N PHE A 252 -14.89 19.09 -0.37
CA PHE A 252 -13.73 18.89 -1.24
C PHE A 252 -13.36 17.40 -1.34
N MET A 253 -13.03 16.96 -2.54
CA MET A 253 -12.67 15.56 -2.82
C MET A 253 -11.55 15.47 -3.84
N VAL A 254 -10.61 14.56 -3.61
CA VAL A 254 -9.59 14.16 -4.57
C VAL A 254 -9.93 12.77 -5.09
N GLU A 255 -10.38 12.69 -6.35
CA GLU A 255 -10.67 11.41 -7.00
C GLU A 255 -9.40 10.86 -7.66
N GLY A 256 -9.08 9.59 -7.43
CA GLY A 256 -7.89 8.92 -8.00
C GLY A 256 -6.64 8.92 -7.11
N LEU A 257 -6.72 9.50 -5.90
CA LEU A 257 -5.60 9.56 -4.96
C LEU A 257 -5.42 8.27 -4.12
N ASP A 258 -6.47 7.45 -4.07
CA ASP A 258 -6.47 6.18 -3.36
C ASP A 258 -5.39 5.25 -3.95
N GLY A 259 -4.50 4.72 -3.10
CA GLY A 259 -3.52 3.69 -3.48
C GLY A 259 -4.19 2.39 -3.98
N PRO A 260 -3.45 1.30 -4.17
CA PRO A 260 -3.32 0.56 -5.45
C PRO A 260 -4.63 0.28 -6.25
N GLY A 261 -5.39 1.31 -6.62
CA GLY A 261 -6.54 1.20 -7.50
C GLY A 261 -7.91 1.36 -6.82
N PRO A 262 -8.99 1.14 -7.58
CA PRO A 262 -10.37 1.44 -7.16
C PRO A 262 -10.96 0.41 -6.18
N SER A 263 -10.15 -0.53 -5.72
CA SER A 263 -10.52 -1.52 -4.71
C SER A 263 -10.67 -0.87 -3.33
N PRO A 264 -11.49 -1.46 -2.43
CA PRO A 264 -11.50 -1.07 -1.03
C PRO A 264 -10.09 -1.09 -0.44
N GLN A 265 -9.80 -0.06 0.34
CA GLN A 265 -8.48 0.16 0.91
C GLN A 265 -8.35 -0.59 2.22
N LEU A 266 -7.23 -1.26 2.47
CA LEU A 266 -7.13 -2.11 3.65
C LEU A 266 -6.87 -1.24 4.89
N ALA A 267 -7.68 -1.40 5.93
CA ALA A 267 -7.48 -0.70 7.19
C ALA A 267 -6.83 -1.58 8.25
N SER A 268 -7.23 -2.84 8.43
CA SER A 268 -6.62 -3.69 9.46
C SER A 268 -6.66 -5.17 9.15
N ILE A 269 -5.60 -5.88 9.55
CA ILE A 269 -5.53 -7.35 9.60
C ILE A 269 -5.74 -7.89 11.03
N PHE A 270 -6.08 -7.05 12.01
CA PHE A 270 -6.00 -7.45 13.41
C PHE A 270 -7.18 -8.31 13.88
N LEU A 271 -6.87 -9.55 14.27
CA LEU A 271 -7.66 -10.33 15.23
C LEU A 271 -6.91 -10.35 16.56
N ALA A 272 -7.45 -9.69 17.60
CA ALA A 272 -7.02 -9.98 18.97
C ALA A 272 -7.47 -11.41 19.32
N ALA A 273 -6.52 -12.33 19.48
CA ALA A 273 -6.84 -13.58 20.16
C ALA A 273 -7.16 -13.27 21.64
N PRO A 274 -8.22 -13.87 22.22
CA PRO A 274 -8.50 -13.73 23.64
C PRO A 274 -7.37 -14.42 24.44
N GLY A 275 -6.51 -13.63 25.06
CA GLY A 275 -5.37 -14.08 25.85
C GLY A 275 -4.74 -12.92 26.62
N PRO A 276 -3.87 -13.19 27.61
CA PRO A 276 -3.21 -12.13 28.38
C PRO A 276 -2.44 -11.23 27.41
N ALA A 277 -2.84 -9.95 27.36
CA ALA A 277 -2.35 -8.89 26.48
C ALA A 277 -1.00 -9.20 25.84
N PHE A 278 -1.04 -9.67 24.59
CA PHE A 278 0.15 -10.14 23.90
C PHE A 278 1.16 -8.98 23.76
N ARG A 279 2.34 -9.16 24.36
CA ARG A 279 3.52 -8.28 24.27
C ARG A 279 4.16 -8.26 22.87
N HIS A 280 3.39 -8.54 21.81
CA HIS A 280 3.89 -8.70 20.44
C HIS A 280 3.41 -7.60 19.50
N HIS A 281 2.67 -6.61 20.00
CA HIS A 281 2.37 -5.42 19.22
C HIS A 281 3.66 -4.65 18.97
N SER A 282 4.07 -4.58 17.70
CA SER A 282 5.12 -3.66 17.27
C SER A 282 4.56 -2.24 17.30
N GLY A 283 4.56 -1.65 18.49
CA GLY A 283 4.18 -0.26 18.69
C GLY A 283 5.27 0.67 18.15
N MET A 284 4.88 1.72 17.45
CA MET A 284 5.76 2.83 17.10
C MET A 284 5.17 4.14 17.55
N PHE A 285 6.03 5.09 17.91
CA PHE A 285 5.61 6.45 18.22
C PHE A 285 5.78 7.32 16.99
N ILE A 286 4.69 7.96 16.57
CA ILE A 286 4.68 8.91 15.45
C ILE A 286 4.18 10.24 15.98
N CYS A 287 4.89 11.31 15.62
CA CYS A 287 4.45 12.68 15.85
C CYS A 287 3.52 13.09 14.71
N VAL A 288 2.35 13.61 15.05
CA VAL A 288 1.31 14.04 14.11
C VAL A 288 0.96 15.50 14.39
N LYS A 289 0.82 16.31 13.34
CA LYS A 289 0.34 17.70 13.43
C LYS A 289 -0.60 18.05 12.26
N PRO A 290 -1.51 19.04 12.45
CA PRO A 290 -2.19 19.65 11.31
C PRO A 290 -1.19 20.48 10.48
N HIS A 291 -1.61 20.94 9.30
CA HIS A 291 -0.79 21.84 8.50
C HIS A 291 -0.51 23.14 9.25
N ASP A 292 0.68 23.70 9.02
CA ASP A 292 1.06 24.99 9.60
C ASP A 292 0.11 26.09 9.12
N GLN A 293 -0.30 26.94 10.05
CA GLN A 293 -1.12 28.10 9.72
C GLN A 293 -0.18 29.26 9.34
N PRO A 294 -0.61 30.20 8.50
CA PRO A 294 0.20 31.36 8.15
C PRO A 294 0.68 32.19 9.36
N THR A 295 -0.08 32.12 10.46
CA THR A 295 0.17 32.89 11.68
C THR A 295 1.07 32.17 12.68
N ALA A 296 1.15 30.83 12.65
CA ALA A 296 1.96 30.06 13.59
C ALA A 296 2.17 28.61 13.11
N PRO A 297 3.34 28.01 13.38
CA PRO A 297 3.55 26.60 13.16
C PRO A 297 2.67 25.77 14.11
N ALA A 298 2.13 24.67 13.59
CA ALA A 298 1.36 23.73 14.37
C ALA A 298 2.26 22.92 15.32
N LEU A 299 1.80 22.72 16.54
CA LEU A 299 2.42 21.88 17.54
C LEU A 299 2.03 20.40 17.31
N PRO A 300 3.02 19.49 17.28
CA PRO A 300 2.75 18.08 17.12
C PRO A 300 2.40 17.38 18.43
N LEU A 301 1.65 16.28 18.31
CA LEU A 301 1.43 15.30 19.37
C LEU A 301 2.07 13.98 18.99
N GLU A 302 2.72 13.32 19.95
CA GLU A 302 3.28 11.99 19.77
C GLU A 302 2.29 10.92 20.28
N TRP A 303 1.96 9.97 19.42
CA TRP A 303 1.05 8.87 19.75
C TRP A 303 1.64 7.51 19.41
N GLY A 304 1.18 6.49 20.12
CA GLY A 304 1.44 5.09 19.78
C GLY A 304 0.55 4.62 18.63
N PHE A 305 1.17 3.93 17.67
CA PHE A 305 0.57 3.29 16.51
C PHE A 305 0.98 1.83 16.44
N ILE A 306 0.08 0.98 15.96
CA ILE A 306 0.40 -0.38 15.52
C ILE A 306 1.08 -0.31 14.16
N ASP A 307 2.18 -1.04 14.02
CA ASP A 307 2.80 -1.29 12.73
C ASP A 307 2.01 -2.32 11.92
N ASP A 308 1.13 -1.87 11.02
CA ASP A 308 0.38 -2.74 10.10
C ASP A 308 0.98 -2.66 8.70
N THR A 309 1.61 -3.74 8.24
CA THR A 309 2.19 -3.84 6.88
C THR A 309 1.13 -3.86 5.78
N GLY A 310 -0.11 -4.19 6.12
CA GLY A 310 -1.22 -4.32 5.18
C GLY A 310 -2.12 -3.09 5.09
N ALA A 311 -1.96 -2.09 5.97
CA ALA A 311 -2.82 -0.90 5.96
C ALA A 311 -2.45 0.06 4.82
N SER A 312 -3.44 0.43 4.01
CA SER A 312 -3.32 1.42 2.93
C SER A 312 -3.27 2.87 3.44
N PHE A 313 -3.79 3.13 4.65
CA PHE A 313 -3.90 4.46 5.24
C PHE A 313 -3.41 4.47 6.68
N MET A 314 -2.93 5.63 7.12
CA MET A 314 -2.87 5.91 8.55
C MET A 314 -4.30 6.09 9.05
N THR A 315 -4.60 5.52 10.22
CA THR A 315 -5.92 5.66 10.85
C THR A 315 -5.76 6.14 12.28
N ILE A 316 -6.47 7.22 12.62
CA ILE A 316 -6.60 7.73 13.99
C ILE A 316 -8.09 7.85 14.36
N ASN A 317 -8.40 8.06 15.63
CA ASN A 317 -9.77 8.25 16.09
C ASN A 317 -10.22 9.71 15.95
N LYS A 318 -11.52 9.98 15.84
CA LYS A 318 -12.08 11.33 15.84
C LYS A 318 -11.70 12.08 17.11
N SER A 319 -11.72 11.41 18.26
CA SER A 319 -11.21 11.96 19.53
C SER A 319 -9.73 12.39 19.49
N ASP A 320 -8.88 11.70 18.71
CA ASP A 320 -7.47 12.07 18.55
C ASP A 320 -7.34 13.37 17.77
N LEU A 321 -8.12 13.53 16.69
CA LEU A 321 -8.18 14.76 15.91
C LEU A 321 -8.70 15.92 16.76
N THR A 322 -9.77 15.72 17.52
CA THR A 322 -10.31 16.75 18.45
C THR A 322 -9.29 17.18 19.49
N HIS A 323 -8.52 16.23 20.03
CA HIS A 323 -7.44 16.52 20.97
C HIS A 323 -6.31 17.30 20.30
N LEU A 324 -5.90 16.91 19.09
CA LEU A 324 -4.87 17.60 18.32
C LEU A 324 -5.24 19.05 17.99
N LEU A 325 -6.48 19.29 17.57
CA LEU A 325 -6.99 20.64 17.33
C LEU A 325 -7.07 21.46 18.63
N SER A 326 -7.52 20.84 19.73
CA SER A 326 -7.58 21.52 21.03
C SER A 326 -6.19 21.88 21.57
N TYR A 327 -5.17 21.06 21.30
CA TYR A 327 -3.77 21.35 21.65
C TYR A 327 -3.19 22.51 20.85
N ASN A 328 -3.72 22.74 19.64
CA ASN A 328 -3.30 23.79 18.72
C ASN A 328 -4.22 25.03 18.78
N ARG A 329 -4.91 25.26 19.90
CA ARG A 329 -5.75 26.45 20.07
C ARG A 329 -4.94 27.73 19.90
N THR A 330 -5.57 28.72 19.26
CA THR A 330 -5.02 30.07 19.15
C THR A 330 -4.86 30.71 20.53
N ALA A 331 -4.08 31.79 20.62
CA ALA A 331 -3.98 32.60 21.84
C ALA A 331 -5.35 33.13 22.33
N THR A 332 -6.35 33.21 21.45
CA THR A 332 -7.74 33.59 21.76
C THR A 332 -8.61 32.42 22.22
N GLY A 333 -8.03 31.23 22.41
CA GLY A 333 -8.72 30.02 22.87
C GLY A 333 -9.57 29.31 21.81
N ARG A 334 -9.52 29.73 20.54
CA ARG A 334 -10.27 29.11 19.46
C ARG A 334 -9.50 27.93 18.87
N ASN A 335 -10.20 26.86 18.53
CA ASN A 335 -9.58 25.76 17.78
C ASN A 335 -9.18 26.26 16.37
N PRO A 336 -8.08 25.73 15.81
CA PRO A 336 -7.76 25.96 14.40
C PRO A 336 -8.84 25.33 13.51
N PRO A 337 -8.93 25.75 12.22
CA PRO A 337 -9.83 25.09 11.28
C PRO A 337 -9.52 23.60 11.19
N PRO A 338 -10.50 22.75 10.83
CA PRO A 338 -10.26 21.34 10.53
C PRO A 338 -9.14 21.20 9.49
N PRO A 339 -8.37 20.10 9.48
CA PRO A 339 -7.40 19.88 8.42
C PRO A 339 -8.08 19.83 7.04
N ALA A 340 -7.30 20.03 5.96
CA ALA A 340 -7.82 19.97 4.61
C ALA A 340 -8.42 18.59 4.30
N LEU A 341 -9.64 18.59 3.76
CA LEU A 341 -10.39 17.38 3.43
C LEU A 341 -9.91 16.82 2.08
N LEU A 342 -9.70 15.50 2.00
CA LEU A 342 -9.45 14.80 0.74
C LEU A 342 -10.66 14.02 0.23
N GLY A 343 -11.67 13.81 1.07
CA GLY A 343 -12.90 13.11 0.73
C GLY A 343 -13.24 12.00 1.72
N ALA A 344 -14.06 11.05 1.29
CA ALA A 344 -14.36 9.83 2.01
C ALA A 344 -13.67 8.64 1.33
N VAL A 345 -13.34 7.60 2.09
CA VAL A 345 -12.67 6.39 1.60
C VAL A 345 -13.38 5.15 2.12
N VAL A 346 -13.63 4.18 1.24
CA VAL A 346 -14.12 2.84 1.63
C VAL A 346 -12.95 1.99 2.07
N LEU A 347 -12.99 1.58 3.33
CA LEU A 347 -12.02 0.72 3.98
C LEU A 347 -12.53 -0.72 4.06
N GLY A 348 -11.74 -1.69 3.58
CA GLY A 348 -11.92 -3.11 3.79
C GLY A 348 -11.22 -3.59 5.07
N MET A 349 -11.98 -4.27 5.91
CA MET A 349 -11.49 -4.90 7.14
C MET A 349 -11.23 -6.40 6.88
N ALA A 350 -10.28 -7.01 7.61
CA ALA A 350 -9.95 -8.43 7.41
C ALA A 350 -11.10 -9.42 7.69
N ASN A 351 -12.13 -9.02 8.44
CA ASN A 351 -13.34 -9.81 8.64
C ASN A 351 -14.34 -9.72 7.47
N GLY A 352 -13.99 -9.01 6.39
CA GLY A 352 -14.84 -8.80 5.22
C GLY A 352 -15.80 -7.61 5.33
N VAL A 353 -15.85 -6.92 6.47
CA VAL A 353 -16.69 -5.72 6.65
C VAL A 353 -16.08 -4.56 5.87
N ARG A 354 -16.94 -3.75 5.26
CA ARG A 354 -16.59 -2.45 4.67
C ARG A 354 -17.00 -1.34 5.64
N ALA A 355 -16.12 -0.37 5.84
CA ALA A 355 -16.38 0.86 6.58
C ALA A 355 -16.08 2.05 5.69
N VAL A 356 -16.72 3.19 5.94
CA VAL A 356 -16.39 4.45 5.26
C VAL A 356 -15.87 5.41 6.31
N ASN A 357 -14.67 5.95 6.06
CA ASN A 357 -14.05 6.94 6.92
C ASN A 357 -13.77 8.21 6.12
N MET A 358 -13.83 9.35 6.80
CA MET A 358 -13.35 10.62 6.24
C MET A 358 -11.82 10.62 6.18
N CYS A 359 -11.25 11.20 5.13
CA CYS A 359 -9.82 11.27 4.89
C CYS A 359 -9.33 12.73 4.85
N PHE A 360 -8.33 13.02 5.68
CA PHE A 360 -7.78 14.36 5.87
C PHE A 360 -6.28 14.39 5.63
N ARG A 361 -5.77 15.58 5.32
CA ARG A 361 -4.35 15.86 5.21
C ARG A 361 -3.81 16.17 6.60
N LEU A 362 -2.90 15.34 7.08
CA LEU A 362 -2.10 15.62 8.27
C LEU A 362 -0.63 15.47 7.94
N GLU A 363 0.21 15.95 8.84
CA GLU A 363 1.65 15.89 8.70
C GLU A 363 2.26 15.01 9.77
N VAL A 364 3.24 14.20 9.37
CA VAL A 364 3.87 13.23 10.26
C VAL A 364 5.38 13.28 10.25
N ASN A 365 5.93 12.94 11.40
CA ASN A 365 7.35 12.74 11.61
C ASN A 365 7.57 11.71 12.73
N MET A 366 8.80 11.28 12.93
CA MET A 366 9.19 10.43 14.05
C MET A 366 10.28 11.14 14.84
N ARG A 367 10.32 10.96 16.16
CA ARG A 367 11.34 11.56 17.02
C ARG A 367 12.44 10.55 17.32
N ASP A 368 13.68 10.97 17.16
CA ASP A 368 14.82 10.29 17.76
C ASP A 368 14.93 10.74 19.21
N LEU A 369 14.50 9.86 20.12
CA LEU A 369 14.56 10.12 21.56
C LEU A 369 15.99 10.25 22.10
N THR A 370 16.98 9.66 21.43
CA THR A 370 18.39 9.71 21.87
C THR A 370 18.97 11.09 21.63
N ASN A 371 18.74 11.63 20.44
CA ASN A 371 19.28 12.92 20.03
C ASN A 371 18.30 14.08 20.26
N ASN A 372 17.06 13.77 20.67
CA ASN A 372 15.99 14.72 20.87
C ASN A 372 15.68 15.59 19.63
N VAL A 373 15.71 14.96 18.45
CA VAL A 373 15.43 15.62 17.16
C VAL A 373 14.38 14.83 16.38
N TYR A 374 13.76 15.44 15.39
CA TYR A 374 12.96 14.70 14.42
C TYR A 374 13.87 13.91 13.47
N LEU A 375 13.44 12.72 13.07
CA LEU A 375 14.17 11.87 12.12
C LEU A 375 14.31 12.54 10.76
N SER A 376 13.28 13.28 10.33
CA SER A 376 13.29 14.08 9.11
C SER A 376 13.31 15.57 9.43
N GLN A 377 14.06 16.36 8.65
CA GLN A 377 14.04 17.83 8.74
C GLN A 377 12.75 18.44 8.20
N ILE A 378 12.01 17.70 7.37
CA ILE A 378 10.70 18.10 6.85
C ILE A 378 9.60 17.25 7.48
N TRP A 379 8.44 17.88 7.68
CA TRP A 379 7.21 17.18 7.99
C TRP A 379 6.60 16.62 6.72
N HIS A 380 6.10 15.38 6.78
CA HIS A 380 5.57 14.71 5.59
C HIS A 380 4.05 14.80 5.57
N PRO A 381 3.45 15.46 4.57
CA PRO A 381 2.01 15.41 4.38
C PRO A 381 1.59 13.99 3.96
N ILE A 382 0.54 13.49 4.59
CA ILE A 382 -0.02 12.17 4.34
C ILE A 382 -1.55 12.19 4.37
N GLN A 383 -2.14 11.16 3.79
CA GLN A 383 -3.55 10.83 3.92
C GLN A 383 -3.80 10.12 5.25
N VAL A 384 -4.72 10.64 6.07
CA VAL A 384 -5.12 10.04 7.34
C VAL A 384 -6.63 9.86 7.37
N THR A 385 -7.06 8.62 7.59
CA THR A 385 -8.49 8.32 7.79
C THR A 385 -8.87 8.46 9.25
N ILE A 386 -10.08 8.95 9.49
CA ILE A 386 -10.62 9.20 10.83
C ILE A 386 -11.69 8.17 11.13
N HIS A 387 -11.44 7.34 12.13
CA HIS A 387 -12.44 6.44 12.69
C HIS A 387 -13.37 7.21 13.63
N ASP A 388 -14.67 7.15 13.37
CA ASP A 388 -15.71 7.78 14.20
C ASP A 388 -15.93 6.98 15.50
N ASP A 389 -15.36 7.49 16.58
CA ASP A 389 -15.45 6.95 17.93
C ASP A 389 -16.43 7.70 18.85
N ASP A 390 -17.36 8.50 18.28
CA ASP A 390 -18.36 9.22 19.07
C ASP A 390 -19.32 8.27 19.81
N ASN A 391 -19.71 7.18 19.13
CA ASN A 391 -20.65 6.18 19.65
C ASN A 391 -20.05 4.76 19.64
N THR A 392 -18.76 4.64 19.38
CA THR A 392 -18.06 3.35 19.31
C THR A 392 -16.82 3.39 20.20
N ARG A 393 -16.23 2.23 20.46
CA ARG A 393 -14.98 2.18 21.23
C ARG A 393 -13.83 2.64 20.33
N ARG A 394 -12.96 3.49 20.88
CA ARG A 394 -11.65 3.80 20.29
C ARG A 394 -10.96 2.54 19.77
N VAL A 395 -10.47 2.63 18.54
CA VAL A 395 -9.64 1.59 17.93
C VAL A 395 -8.18 1.94 18.09
N GLU A 396 -7.34 0.91 18.00
CA GLU A 396 -5.90 1.10 17.93
C GLU A 396 -5.53 1.86 16.66
N ARG A 397 -4.58 2.80 16.79
CA ARG A 397 -4.13 3.60 15.64
C ARG A 397 -3.26 2.77 14.72
N LEU A 398 -3.36 3.04 13.42
CA LEU A 398 -2.64 2.32 12.38
C LEU A 398 -1.68 3.28 11.70
N ASN A 399 -0.41 2.90 11.58
CA ASN A 399 0.62 3.79 11.00
C ASN A 399 0.47 4.00 9.49
N GLY A 400 -0.23 3.09 8.81
CA GLY A 400 -0.37 3.08 7.37
C GLY A 400 0.96 2.86 6.65
N PRO A 401 1.03 3.22 5.36
CA PRO A 401 2.18 2.89 4.54
C PRO A 401 3.37 3.85 4.71
N TRP A 402 3.17 5.00 5.38
CA TRP A 402 4.15 6.09 5.44
C TRP A 402 5.55 5.64 5.88
N PRO A 403 5.75 4.90 7.00
CA PRO A 403 7.08 4.51 7.45
C PRO A 403 7.82 3.67 6.39
N ARG A 404 7.11 2.82 5.64
CA ARG A 404 7.70 1.94 4.61
C ARG A 404 8.01 2.68 3.33
N HIS A 405 7.21 3.67 2.99
CA HIS A 405 7.43 4.50 1.80
C HIS A 405 8.60 5.46 2.01
N ARG A 406 8.79 5.97 3.24
CA ARG A 406 9.77 7.03 3.51
C ARG A 406 11.07 6.53 4.16
N LEU A 407 10.97 5.64 5.14
CA LEU A 407 12.10 5.23 5.98
C LEU A 407 12.66 3.88 5.52
N TYR A 408 13.89 3.58 5.92
CA TYR A 408 14.40 2.21 5.91
C TYR A 408 13.97 1.55 7.22
N SER A 409 13.67 0.25 7.15
CA SER A 409 13.30 -0.54 8.32
C SER A 409 14.25 -1.73 8.49
N ALA A 410 14.46 -2.13 9.75
CA ALA A 410 15.21 -3.32 10.12
C ALA A 410 14.57 -3.96 11.36
N SER A 411 14.76 -5.27 11.51
CA SER A 411 14.34 -6.01 12.70
C SER A 411 15.49 -6.86 13.23
N VAL A 412 15.45 -7.18 14.52
CA VAL A 412 16.45 -8.00 15.20
C VAL A 412 15.77 -9.24 15.76
N PRO A 413 16.33 -10.45 15.55
CA PRO A 413 15.82 -11.68 16.14
C PRO A 413 16.32 -11.81 17.59
N ASP A 414 16.04 -10.82 18.43
CA ASP A 414 16.29 -10.83 19.87
C ASP A 414 15.05 -11.24 20.67
N GLY A 415 13.95 -11.51 19.95
CA GLY A 415 12.64 -11.87 20.48
C GLY A 415 11.91 -10.72 21.19
N LEU A 416 12.40 -9.49 21.04
CA LEU A 416 11.71 -8.28 21.51
C LEU A 416 10.72 -7.73 20.49
N SER A 417 10.64 -8.33 19.29
CA SER A 417 9.76 -7.92 18.18
C SER A 417 9.85 -6.41 17.86
N ARG A 418 11.06 -5.86 17.91
CA ARG A 418 11.30 -4.43 17.62
C ARG A 418 11.58 -4.23 16.14
N THR A 419 10.92 -3.23 15.56
CA THR A 419 11.24 -2.67 14.25
C THR A 419 11.96 -1.33 14.44
N TYR A 420 13.12 -1.19 13.81
CA TYR A 420 13.94 0.00 13.81
C TYR A 420 13.73 0.75 12.50
N PHE A 421 13.50 2.05 12.57
CA PHE A 421 13.33 2.91 11.40
C PHE A 421 14.47 3.93 11.32
N SER A 422 14.90 4.27 10.10
CA SER A 422 15.92 5.29 9.87
C SER A 422 15.80 5.94 8.50
N GLU A 423 16.23 7.19 8.38
CA GLU A 423 16.45 7.83 7.07
C GLU A 423 17.75 7.35 6.41
N ASP A 424 18.69 6.87 7.22
CA ASP A 424 19.98 6.41 6.74
C ASP A 424 19.85 5.10 5.99
N HIS A 425 20.65 5.00 4.93
CA HIS A 425 20.78 3.76 4.16
C HIS A 425 21.04 2.56 5.10
N PRO A 426 20.48 1.35 4.81
CA PRO A 426 20.53 0.21 5.73
C PRO A 426 21.93 -0.17 6.22
N SER A 427 22.98 0.11 5.43
CA SER A 427 24.38 -0.12 5.81
C SER A 427 24.90 0.77 6.94
N ARG A 428 24.16 1.81 7.33
CA ARG A 428 24.51 2.76 8.39
C ARG A 428 23.51 2.74 9.55
N MET A 429 22.44 1.96 9.43
CA MET A 429 21.47 1.84 10.52
C MET A 429 22.15 1.20 11.74
N GLY A 430 22.13 1.91 12.87
CA GLY A 430 22.63 1.42 14.16
C GLY A 430 21.64 0.44 14.79
N VAL A 431 21.53 -0.76 14.21
CA VAL A 431 20.63 -1.80 14.69
C VAL A 431 21.38 -2.73 15.66
N PRO A 432 20.81 -3.09 16.83
CA PRO A 432 21.42 -4.04 17.74
C PRO A 432 21.72 -5.39 17.07
N TRP A 433 22.79 -6.04 17.51
CA TRP A 433 23.08 -7.41 17.10
C TRP A 433 22.46 -8.43 18.07
N SER A 434 22.01 -9.57 17.55
CA SER A 434 21.52 -10.70 18.35
C SER A 434 22.44 -11.89 18.14
N ASN A 435 22.78 -12.59 19.23
CA ASN A 435 23.55 -13.83 19.19
C ASN A 435 22.61 -15.05 19.08
N VAL A 436 23.17 -16.22 18.76
CA VAL A 436 22.40 -17.47 18.61
C VAL A 436 21.60 -17.82 19.87
N LEU A 437 22.15 -17.58 21.06
CA LEU A 437 21.44 -17.83 22.32
C LEU A 437 20.21 -16.92 22.48
N MET A 438 20.31 -15.66 22.07
CA MET A 438 19.20 -14.70 22.08
C MET A 438 18.14 -15.07 21.05
N MET A 439 18.55 -15.48 19.85
CA MET A 439 17.65 -15.96 18.78
C MET A 439 16.85 -17.19 19.24
N ASN A 440 17.50 -18.11 19.95
CA ASN A 440 16.87 -19.37 20.38
C ASN A 440 16.00 -19.23 21.64
N ARG A 441 16.07 -18.11 22.36
CA ARG A 441 15.45 -17.95 23.68
C ARG A 441 13.92 -17.96 23.67
N LEU A 442 13.31 -17.62 22.54
CA LEU A 442 11.87 -17.43 22.38
C LEU A 442 11.25 -18.22 21.24
N LEU A 443 12.06 -18.96 20.48
CA LEU A 443 11.52 -20.00 19.61
C LEU A 443 11.20 -21.20 20.50
N PRO A 444 9.98 -21.77 20.46
CA PRO A 444 9.76 -23.07 21.07
C PRO A 444 10.81 -24.01 20.50
N GLU A 445 11.55 -24.73 21.35
CA GLU A 445 12.39 -25.81 20.87
C GLU A 445 11.46 -26.76 20.12
N VAL A 446 11.54 -26.72 18.79
CA VAL A 446 10.93 -27.74 17.97
C VAL A 446 11.86 -28.93 18.13
N SER A 447 11.71 -29.66 19.25
CA SER A 447 12.25 -31.00 19.36
C SER A 447 11.48 -31.83 18.34
N MET A 448 11.94 -31.82 17.09
CA MET A 448 11.56 -32.84 16.13
C MET A 448 11.90 -34.16 16.81
N PRO A 449 10.93 -35.06 17.05
CA PRO A 449 11.25 -36.34 17.66
C PRO A 449 12.32 -36.99 16.78
N ILE A 450 13.54 -37.09 17.32
CA ILE A 450 14.61 -37.84 16.70
C ILE A 450 14.09 -39.27 16.71
N LEU A 451 13.59 -39.73 15.56
CA LEU A 451 13.28 -41.13 15.37
C LEU A 451 14.56 -41.91 15.72
N PRO A 452 14.49 -42.91 16.61
CA PRO A 452 15.66 -43.68 17.00
C PRO A 452 16.38 -44.17 15.75
N PRO A 453 17.73 -44.07 15.69
CA PRO A 453 18.49 -44.63 14.58
C PRO A 453 18.22 -46.14 14.54
N GLY A 454 17.34 -46.57 13.64
CA GLY A 454 16.88 -47.96 13.55
C GLY A 454 15.38 -48.18 13.39
N THR A 455 14.51 -47.17 13.55
CA THR A 455 13.09 -47.36 13.20
C THR A 455 12.94 -47.41 11.68
N LYS A 456 12.88 -48.63 11.14
CA LYS A 456 12.44 -48.87 9.76
C LYS A 456 11.13 -48.10 9.53
N ALA A 457 11.06 -47.35 8.43
CA ALA A 457 9.83 -46.71 8.01
C ALA A 457 8.67 -47.73 8.11
N PRO A 458 7.53 -47.37 8.74
CA PRO A 458 6.39 -48.26 8.78
C PRO A 458 6.05 -48.66 7.34
N LYS A 459 5.95 -49.96 7.07
CA LYS A 459 5.49 -50.46 5.78
C LYS A 459 4.20 -49.72 5.44
N ALA A 460 4.18 -49.11 4.26
CA ALA A 460 3.01 -48.43 3.74
C ALA A 460 1.75 -49.28 4.01
N PRO A 461 0.68 -48.70 4.57
CA PRO A 461 -0.58 -49.43 4.73
C PRO A 461 -0.95 -50.05 3.38
N LYS A 462 -1.29 -51.34 3.36
CA LYS A 462 -1.87 -51.95 2.15
C LYS A 462 -3.05 -51.08 1.74
N ALA A 463 -3.02 -50.61 0.50
CA ALA A 463 -4.09 -49.80 -0.07
C ALA A 463 -5.44 -50.47 0.25
N PRO A 464 -6.40 -49.74 0.83
CA PRO A 464 -7.73 -50.28 1.05
C PRO A 464 -8.28 -50.78 -0.29
N LYS A 465 -8.85 -51.98 -0.30
CA LYS A 465 -9.51 -52.53 -1.50
C LYS A 465 -10.52 -51.51 -1.99
N ALA A 466 -10.40 -51.16 -3.27
CA ALA A 466 -11.32 -50.25 -3.93
C ALA A 466 -12.78 -50.66 -3.62
N PRO A 467 -13.64 -49.72 -3.21
CA PRO A 467 -15.06 -50.02 -3.03
C PRO A 467 -15.62 -50.55 -4.35
N LYS A 468 -16.42 -51.62 -4.27
CA LYS A 468 -17.15 -52.13 -5.45
C LYS A 468 -17.98 -50.98 -6.03
N ALA A 469 -17.81 -50.75 -7.33
CA ALA A 469 -18.58 -49.77 -8.07
C ALA A 469 -20.09 -49.95 -7.79
N PRO A 470 -20.84 -48.87 -7.51
CA PRO A 470 -22.28 -48.95 -7.40
C PRO A 470 -22.86 -49.50 -8.70
N LYS A 471 -23.81 -50.44 -8.59
CA LYS A 471 -24.58 -50.90 -9.74
C LYS A 471 -25.26 -49.69 -10.39
N ALA A 472 -25.06 -49.53 -11.69
CA ALA A 472 -25.71 -48.50 -12.49
C ALA A 472 -27.24 -48.54 -12.27
N PRO A 473 -27.89 -47.39 -12.06
CA PRO A 473 -29.34 -47.34 -11.98
C PRO A 473 -29.95 -47.83 -13.30
N LYS A 474 -31.00 -48.66 -13.19
CA LYS A 474 -31.78 -49.09 -14.36
C LYS A 474 -32.33 -47.87 -15.07
N ALA A 475 -32.11 -47.82 -16.38
CA ALA A 475 -32.67 -46.78 -17.24
C ALA A 475 -34.20 -46.67 -17.05
N PRO A 476 -34.77 -45.45 -16.99
CA PRO A 476 -36.21 -45.27 -16.96
C PRO A 476 -36.83 -45.82 -18.25
N LYS A 477 -37.97 -46.50 -18.11
CA LYS A 477 -38.78 -46.94 -19.26
C LYS A 477 -39.19 -45.72 -20.08
N ALA A 478 -38.95 -45.80 -21.39
CA ALA A 478 -39.39 -44.81 -22.36
C ALA A 478 -40.92 -44.58 -22.25
N PRO A 479 -41.41 -43.33 -22.36
CA PRO A 479 -42.84 -43.05 -22.44
C PRO A 479 -43.42 -43.70 -23.70
N LYS A 480 -44.61 -44.30 -23.57
CA LYS A 480 -45.39 -44.74 -24.73
C LYS A 480 -45.73 -43.53 -25.59
N ALA A 481 -45.40 -43.61 -26.88
CA ALA A 481 -45.81 -42.63 -27.87
C ALA A 481 -47.35 -42.49 -27.89
N PRO A 482 -47.89 -41.26 -27.97
CA PRO A 482 -49.30 -41.06 -28.19
C PRO A 482 -49.66 -41.52 -29.61
N LYS A 483 -50.77 -42.27 -29.72
CA LYS A 483 -51.41 -42.52 -31.02
C LYS A 483 -51.96 -41.20 -31.55
N ALA A 484 -51.74 -40.94 -32.82
CA ALA A 484 -52.35 -39.86 -33.59
C ALA A 484 -52.99 -40.46 -34.85
N PRO A 485 -53.91 -39.74 -35.50
CA PRO A 485 -55.22 -39.27 -35.04
C PRO A 485 -56.29 -40.39 -35.08
#